data_AF-A0A814I1T4-F1
#
_entry.id   AF-A0A814I1T4-F1
#
_cell.length_a   1.000
_cell.length_b   1.000
_cell.length_c   1.000
_cell.angle_alpha   90.00
_cell.angle_beta   90.00
_cell.angle_gamma   90.00
#
_symmetry.space_group_name_H-M   'P 1'
#
loop_
_entity.id
_entity.type
_entity.pdbx_description
1 polymer ?
#
loop_
_entity_poly.entity_id
_entity_poly.type
_entity_poly.pdbx_seq_one_letter_code
_entity_poly.pdbx_strand_id
1 'polypeptide(L)'
;MTTNVDNDTCNDPFNSIDNQLEFDCQATWKGKHGTFPARFCVKISGTVLDVDANISSIYLYKNLFLRTCIVENIMDSTKSPDSTGNFRLKGFQGLTGLRMQGTITLCTLDGCNRAQNFYDSSYKCKIILIVILFYSSLN
;
A
#
# COMPACT_ATOMS: atom_id res chain seq x y z
N MET A 1 -20.58 -6.31 7.16
CA MET A 1 -19.21 -6.88 7.24
C MET A 1 -18.34 -5.87 7.95
N THR A 2 -17.75 -6.26 9.08
CA THR A 2 -16.98 -5.42 9.99
C THR A 2 -15.63 -5.05 9.36
N THR A 3 -15.39 -3.76 9.17
CA THR A 3 -14.12 -3.18 8.68
C THR A 3 -13.08 -3.25 9.78
N ASN A 4 -12.17 -4.23 9.71
CA ASN A 4 -10.99 -4.21 10.55
C ASN A 4 -10.03 -3.14 10.01
N VAL A 5 -9.83 -2.07 10.78
CA VAL A 5 -8.94 -0.95 10.48
C VAL A 5 -7.48 -1.39 10.38
N ASP A 6 -7.14 -2.55 10.96
CA ASP A 6 -5.79 -3.12 10.90
C ASP A 6 -5.46 -3.79 9.56
N ASN A 7 -6.43 -3.91 8.64
CA ASN A 7 -6.22 -4.49 7.32
C ASN A 7 -6.25 -3.40 6.24
N ASP A 8 -5.17 -2.62 6.19
CA ASP A 8 -4.85 -1.50 5.27
C ASP A 8 -4.71 -1.95 3.78
N THR A 9 -5.28 -3.10 3.44
CA THR A 9 -5.27 -3.76 2.13
C THR A 9 -6.61 -3.63 1.40
N CYS A 10 -7.73 -3.43 2.12
CA CYS A 10 -9.07 -3.33 1.52
C CYS A 10 -9.34 -1.98 0.81
N ASN A 11 -8.58 -0.93 1.11
CA ASN A 11 -8.80 0.41 0.56
C ASN A 11 -7.68 0.88 -0.39
N ASP A 12 -6.69 0.03 -0.69
CA ASP A 12 -5.64 0.36 -1.64
C ASP A 12 -6.21 0.29 -3.07
N PRO A 13 -6.46 1.42 -3.75
CA PRO A 13 -7.13 1.44 -5.04
C PRO A 13 -6.24 0.94 -6.19
N PHE A 14 -5.02 0.49 -5.88
CA PHE A 14 -4.09 0.05 -6.90
C PHE A 14 -4.59 -1.21 -7.60
N ASN A 15 -4.98 -1.02 -8.85
CA ASN A 15 -5.21 -2.08 -9.81
C ASN A 15 -3.99 -2.17 -10.75
N SER A 16 -3.39 -3.35 -10.87
CA SER A 16 -2.24 -3.57 -11.78
C SER A 16 -2.60 -3.43 -13.26
N ILE A 17 -3.89 -3.42 -13.61
CA ILE A 17 -4.38 -3.12 -14.96
C ILE A 17 -4.28 -1.62 -15.25
N ASP A 18 -4.54 -0.77 -14.24
CA ASP A 18 -4.62 0.68 -14.39
C ASP A 18 -3.28 1.37 -14.09
N ASN A 19 -2.42 0.73 -13.29
CA ASN A 19 -1.09 1.22 -12.94
C ASN A 19 -0.02 0.25 -13.48
N GLN A 20 0.73 0.70 -14.48
CA GLN A 20 1.83 -0.07 -15.04
C GLN A 20 2.90 -0.33 -13.98
N LEU A 21 3.34 -1.58 -13.91
CA LEU A 21 4.55 -1.93 -13.18
C LEU A 21 5.72 -1.19 -13.83
N GLU A 22 6.44 -0.41 -13.03
CA GLU A 22 7.67 0.24 -13.49
C GLU A 22 8.78 -0.82 -13.52
N PHE A 23 9.13 -1.26 -14.72
CA PHE A 23 10.27 -2.14 -14.96
C PHE A 23 11.57 -1.34 -14.89
N ASP A 24 12.63 -1.93 -14.33
CA ASP A 24 13.94 -1.29 -14.13
C ASP A 24 13.90 0.00 -13.28
N CYS A 25 13.08 0.01 -12.23
CA CYS A 25 12.88 1.18 -11.38
C CYS A 25 14.20 1.79 -10.90
N GLN A 26 14.42 3.05 -11.27
CA GLN A 26 15.63 3.81 -10.96
C GLN A 26 15.34 4.78 -9.81
N ALA A 27 16.25 4.86 -8.85
CA ALA A 27 16.11 5.76 -7.72
C ALA A 27 17.38 6.58 -7.46
N THR A 28 17.22 7.78 -6.90
CA THR A 28 18.33 8.60 -6.45
C THR A 28 18.93 8.04 -5.17
N TRP A 29 20.26 8.10 -5.03
CA TRP A 29 20.95 7.72 -3.81
C TRP A 29 21.45 8.97 -3.10
N LYS A 30 21.02 9.18 -1.85
CA LYS A 30 21.45 10.29 -1.01
C LYS A 30 22.99 10.41 -0.99
N GLY A 31 23.50 11.59 -1.35
CA GLY A 31 24.94 11.87 -1.37
C GLY A 31 25.66 11.40 -2.63
N LYS A 32 24.96 10.89 -3.65
CA LYS A 32 25.54 10.54 -4.96
C LYS A 32 24.81 11.25 -6.10
N HIS A 33 25.56 11.58 -7.15
CA HIS A 33 25.00 12.10 -8.39
C HIS A 33 24.58 10.96 -9.31
N GLY A 34 23.38 11.09 -9.89
CA GLY A 34 22.81 10.14 -10.85
C GLY A 34 21.68 9.29 -10.27
N THR A 35 21.17 8.41 -11.13
CA THR A 35 20.16 7.41 -10.80
C THR A 35 20.80 6.03 -10.71
N PHE A 36 20.29 5.20 -9.81
CA PHE A 36 20.82 3.87 -9.56
C PHE A 36 19.69 2.84 -9.59
N PRO A 37 19.99 1.58 -9.94
CA PRO A 37 19.02 0.51 -9.85
C PRO A 37 18.53 0.42 -8.41
N ALA A 38 17.22 0.55 -8.23
CA ALA A 38 16.63 0.42 -6.92
C ALA A 38 16.79 -1.00 -6.38
N ARG A 39 16.84 -1.12 -5.06
CA ARG A 39 17.03 -2.40 -4.36
C ARG A 39 15.82 -2.77 -3.51
N PHE A 40 14.93 -1.81 -3.28
CA PHE A 40 13.78 -1.99 -2.43
C PHE A 40 12.56 -1.31 -3.03
N CYS A 41 11.42 -1.98 -2.91
CA CYS A 41 10.10 -1.41 -3.11
C CYS A 41 9.57 -0.89 -1.78
N VAL A 42 9.02 0.31 -1.79
CA VAL A 42 8.36 0.94 -0.66
C VAL A 42 6.87 1.06 -0.95
N LYS A 43 6.05 0.76 0.05
CA LYS A 43 4.64 1.17 0.13
C LYS A 43 4.46 2.04 1.36
N ILE A 44 3.79 3.17 1.21
CA ILE A 44 3.35 4.01 2.32
C ILE A 44 1.83 4.06 2.24
N SER A 45 1.15 3.68 3.31
CA SER A 45 -0.31 3.75 3.42
C SER A 45 -0.69 4.43 4.72
N GLY A 46 -1.74 5.25 4.70
CA GLY A 46 -2.22 5.91 5.92
C GLY A 46 -3.06 7.14 5.67
N THR A 47 -3.45 7.78 6.76
CA THR A 47 -4.33 8.96 6.77
C THR A 47 -3.51 10.22 6.98
N VAL A 48 -3.77 11.26 6.18
CA VAL A 48 -3.19 12.59 6.41
C VAL A 48 -3.88 13.23 7.61
N LEU A 49 -3.12 13.50 8.66
CA LEU A 49 -3.61 14.13 9.88
C LEU A 49 -3.43 15.65 9.87
N ASP A 50 -2.46 16.14 9.12
CA ASP A 50 -2.13 17.57 9.04
C ASP A 50 -1.36 17.88 7.74
N VAL A 51 -1.46 19.11 7.28
CA VAL A 51 -0.79 19.62 6.08
C VAL A 51 -0.10 20.94 6.39
N ASP A 52 1.10 21.14 5.87
CA ASP A 52 1.75 22.43 5.97
C ASP A 52 0.97 23.52 5.22
N ALA A 53 1.15 24.78 5.63
CA ALA A 53 0.36 25.92 5.15
C ALA A 53 0.41 26.17 3.62
N ASN A 54 1.44 25.67 2.96
CA ASN A 54 1.64 25.77 1.51
C ASN A 54 1.05 24.58 0.72
N ILE A 55 0.40 23.63 1.38
CA ILE A 55 -0.22 22.47 0.77
C ILE A 55 -1.73 22.59 0.83
N SER A 56 -2.38 22.18 -0.27
CA SER A 56 -3.84 22.21 -0.36
C SER A 56 -4.48 21.35 0.73
N SER A 57 -5.40 21.93 1.50
CA SER A 57 -6.13 21.23 2.56
C SER A 57 -7.05 20.11 2.06
N ILE A 58 -7.19 19.93 0.75
CA ILE A 58 -7.94 18.81 0.14
C ILE A 58 -7.39 17.43 0.53
N TYR A 59 -6.11 17.38 0.91
CA TYR A 59 -5.46 16.15 1.33
C TYR A 59 -5.75 15.79 2.79
N LEU A 60 -6.26 16.73 3.60
CA LEU A 60 -6.53 16.50 5.03
C LEU A 60 -7.58 15.40 5.21
N TYR A 61 -7.31 14.47 6.14
CA TYR A 61 -8.12 13.28 6.43
C TYR A 61 -8.33 12.33 5.25
N LYS A 62 -7.56 12.46 4.17
CA LYS A 62 -7.56 11.48 3.08
C LYS A 62 -6.63 10.32 3.38
N ASN A 63 -7.07 9.13 2.99
CA ASN A 63 -6.19 7.98 2.88
C ASN A 63 -5.30 8.16 1.64
N LEU A 64 -4.00 8.01 1.81
CA LEU A 64 -3.03 8.03 0.73
C LEU A 64 -2.27 6.72 0.69
N PHE A 65 -2.08 6.22 -0.53
CA PHE A 65 -1.28 5.04 -0.83
C PHE A 65 -0.20 5.45 -1.82
N LEU A 66 1.05 5.51 -1.35
CA LEU A 66 2.20 5.93 -2.15
C LEU A 66 3.12 4.73 -2.36
N ARG A 67 3.65 4.61 -3.58
CA ARG A 67 4.57 3.53 -3.94
C ARG A 67 5.77 4.11 -4.66
N THR A 68 6.95 3.65 -4.27
CA THR A 68 8.20 4.07 -4.88
C THR A 68 9.22 2.96 -4.79
N CYS A 69 10.30 3.07 -5.54
CA CYS A 69 11.50 2.30 -5.32
C CYS A 69 12.59 3.17 -4.70
N ILE A 70 13.48 2.57 -3.92
CA ILE A 70 14.62 3.22 -3.28
C ILE A 70 15.88 2.35 -3.33
N VAL A 71 17.05 2.98 -3.20
CA VAL A 71 18.35 2.31 -3.23
C VAL A 71 18.77 1.82 -1.84
N GLU A 72 18.51 2.62 -0.80
CA GLU A 72 18.93 2.36 0.58
C GLU A 72 17.78 1.86 1.43
N ASN A 73 18.09 1.02 2.43
CA ASN A 73 17.09 0.63 3.41
C ASN A 73 16.84 1.82 4.36
N ILE A 74 15.59 2.29 4.41
CA ILE A 74 15.15 3.39 5.27
C ILE A 74 14.61 2.91 6.63
N MET A 75 14.51 1.60 6.82
CA MET A 75 14.06 0.97 8.06
C MET A 75 15.22 0.27 8.74
N ASP A 76 15.14 0.19 10.07
CA ASP A 76 16.05 -0.63 10.85
C ASP A 76 15.81 -2.10 10.45
N SER A 77 16.73 -2.65 9.65
CA SER A 77 16.63 -3.98 9.04
C SER A 77 16.51 -5.13 10.04
N THR A 78 16.63 -4.83 11.33
CA THR A 78 16.57 -5.80 12.43
C THR A 78 15.18 -5.95 13.05
N LYS A 79 14.21 -5.08 12.75
CA LYS A 79 12.98 -4.98 13.56
C LYS A 79 11.69 -5.41 12.87
N SER A 80 11.51 -5.16 11.58
CA SER A 80 10.32 -5.58 10.81
C SER A 80 10.43 -5.06 9.36
N PRO A 81 9.85 -5.74 8.35
CA PRO A 81 9.66 -5.17 7.02
C PRO A 81 8.63 -4.02 6.99
N ASP A 82 7.86 -3.87 8.07
CA ASP A 82 6.82 -2.87 8.23
C ASP A 82 7.07 -1.98 9.46
N SER A 83 6.83 -0.69 9.33
CA SER A 83 6.88 0.28 10.43
C SER A 83 5.62 1.14 10.44
N THR A 84 4.87 1.08 11.55
CA THR A 84 3.63 1.85 11.73
C THR A 84 3.85 3.00 12.70
N GLY A 85 3.35 4.19 12.36
CA GLY A 85 3.44 5.36 13.24
C GLY A 85 3.08 6.65 12.54
N ASN A 86 3.49 7.75 13.17
CA ASN A 86 3.32 9.10 12.63
C ASN A 86 4.60 9.53 11.91
N PHE A 87 4.47 9.98 10.67
CA PHE A 87 5.60 10.45 9.86
C PHE A 87 5.21 11.65 9.00
N ARG A 88 6.22 12.39 8.56
CA ARG A 88 6.06 13.55 7.67
C ARG A 88 6.71 13.25 6.33
N LEU A 89 5.94 13.35 5.25
CA LEU A 89 6.45 13.24 3.90
C LEU A 89 7.25 14.49 3.54
N LYS A 90 8.54 14.32 3.24
CA LYS A 90 9.45 15.41 2.86
C LYS A 90 9.65 15.56 1.35
N GLY A 91 9.00 14.72 0.55
CA GLY A 91 9.07 14.77 -0.91
C GLY A 91 8.67 13.45 -1.55
N PHE A 92 7.53 13.44 -2.22
CA PHE A 92 7.08 12.36 -3.09
C PHE A 92 6.25 12.94 -4.24
N GLN A 93 6.71 12.83 -5.49
CA GLN A 93 6.01 13.37 -6.67
C GLN A 93 5.54 14.85 -6.52
N GLY A 94 6.35 15.70 -5.88
CA GLY A 94 5.99 17.10 -5.61
C GLY A 94 5.14 17.33 -4.36
N LEU A 95 4.66 16.28 -3.69
CA LEU A 95 4.01 16.35 -2.38
C LEU A 95 5.07 16.43 -1.29
N THR A 96 5.09 17.54 -0.55
CA THR A 96 5.96 17.75 0.62
C THR A 96 5.13 18.36 1.73
N GLY A 97 5.40 18.05 3.00
CA GLY A 97 4.71 18.70 4.11
C GLY A 97 3.39 18.05 4.55
N LEU A 98 3.10 16.83 4.08
CA LEU A 98 2.00 16.03 4.60
C LEU A 98 2.44 15.30 5.87
N ARG A 99 1.68 15.43 6.96
CA ARG A 99 1.84 14.60 8.17
C ARG A 99 0.81 13.48 8.13
N MET A 100 1.29 12.25 8.20
CA MET A 100 0.49 11.06 8.05
C MET A 100 0.64 10.14 9.25
N GLN A 101 -0.43 9.42 9.56
CA GLN A 101 -0.43 8.27 10.45
C GLN A 101 -0.72 7.02 9.62
N GLY A 102 0.18 6.04 9.67
CA GLY A 102 0.00 4.80 8.93
C GLY A 102 1.23 3.92 8.93
N THR A 103 1.41 3.13 7.87
CA THR A 103 2.42 2.09 7.77
C THR A 103 3.33 2.33 6.56
N ILE A 104 4.62 2.12 6.77
CA ILE A 104 5.64 2.05 5.73
C ILE A 104 6.08 0.58 5.62
N THR A 105 5.95 -0.01 4.44
CA THR A 105 6.38 -1.37 4.11
C THR A 105 7.57 -1.32 3.15
N LEU A 106 8.58 -2.14 3.39
CA LEU A 106 9.75 -2.32 2.53
C LEU A 106 9.90 -3.78 2.17
N CYS A 107 10.14 -4.05 0.89
CA CYS A 107 10.37 -5.40 0.41
C CYS A 107 11.32 -5.40 -0.79
N THR A 108 11.92 -6.56 -1.09
CA THR A 108 13.04 -6.69 -2.04
C THR A 108 12.69 -7.42 -3.33
N LEU A 109 11.49 -8.00 -3.42
CA LEU A 109 11.03 -8.72 -4.60
C LEU A 109 10.30 -7.78 -5.55
N ASP A 110 10.39 -8.01 -6.85
CA ASP A 110 9.70 -7.15 -7.83
C ASP A 110 8.18 -7.18 -7.62
N GLY A 111 7.57 -6.00 -7.55
CA GLY A 111 6.12 -5.84 -7.36
C GLY A 111 5.59 -6.36 -6.02
N CYS A 112 6.44 -6.57 -5.01
CA CYS A 112 6.02 -7.00 -3.67
C CYS A 112 5.16 -5.96 -2.93
N ASN A 113 5.26 -4.69 -3.32
CA ASN A 113 4.41 -3.61 -2.82
C ASN A 113 3.04 -3.55 -3.51
N ARG A 114 2.64 -4.61 -4.25
CA ARG A 114 1.32 -4.73 -4.88
C ARG A 114 0.17 -4.71 -3.88
N ALA A 115 -1.02 -4.36 -4.36
CA ALA A 115 -2.24 -4.61 -3.58
C ALA A 115 -2.43 -6.13 -3.47
N GLN A 116 -2.80 -6.64 -2.29
CA GLN A 116 -3.16 -8.05 -2.16
C GLN A 116 -4.50 -8.26 -2.86
N ASN A 117 -4.49 -9.05 -3.93
CA ASN A 117 -5.73 -9.54 -4.53
C ASN A 117 -6.39 -10.46 -3.51
N PHE A 118 -7.53 -10.05 -2.96
CA PHE A 118 -8.42 -10.98 -2.28
C PHE A 118 -8.91 -11.97 -3.33
N TYR A 119 -8.27 -13.15 -3.39
CA TYR A 119 -8.96 -14.31 -3.94
C TYR A 119 -10.11 -14.60 -2.99
N ASP A 120 -11.25 -14.03 -3.33
CA ASP A 120 -12.48 -14.26 -2.60
C ASP A 120 -12.69 -15.78 -2.55
N SER A 121 -12.73 -16.28 -1.32
CA SER A 121 -12.84 -17.68 -0.96
C SER A 121 -14.26 -18.17 -1.30
N SER A 122 -14.57 -18.18 -2.59
CA SER A 122 -15.89 -18.46 -3.20
C SER A 122 -16.38 -19.89 -2.96
N TYR A 123 -15.58 -20.75 -2.33
CA TYR A 123 -15.96 -22.12 -2.04
C TYR A 123 -16.99 -22.24 -0.90
N LYS A 124 -17.11 -21.25 0.00
CA LYS A 124 -18.13 -21.31 1.07
C LYS A 124 -19.56 -20.98 0.60
N CYS A 125 -19.71 -20.25 -0.51
CA CYS A 125 -21.04 -19.90 -1.02
C CYS A 125 -21.69 -21.04 -1.83
N LYS A 126 -20.89 -21.91 -2.46
CA LYS A 126 -21.41 -23.04 -3.26
C LYS A 126 -22.06 -24.13 -2.40
N ILE A 127 -21.62 -24.35 -1.17
CA ILE A 127 -22.17 -25.41 -0.30
C ILE A 127 -23.60 -25.09 0.14
N ILE A 128 -23.92 -23.81 0.39
CA ILE A 128 -25.27 -23.39 0.82
C ILE A 128 -26.29 -23.59 -0.32
N LEU A 129 -25.91 -23.32 -1.57
CA LEU A 129 -26.81 -23.50 -2.71
C LEU A 129 -27.14 -24.98 -2.97
N ILE A 130 -26.16 -25.88 -2.80
CA ILE A 130 -26.36 -27.33 -2.96
C ILE A 130 -27.34 -27.86 -1.90
N VAL A 131 -27.20 -27.46 -0.64
CA VAL A 131 -28.11 -27.91 0.44
C VAL A 131 -29.55 -27.47 0.16
N ILE A 132 -29.78 -26.23 -0.30
CA ILE A 132 -31.12 -25.74 -0.62
C ILE A 132 -31.74 -26.49 -1.81
N LEU A 133 -30.94 -26.82 -2.83
CA LEU A 133 -31.41 -27.61 -3.99
C LEU A 133 -31.73 -29.06 -3.63
N PHE A 134 -30.98 -29.69 -2.72
CA PHE A 134 -31.32 -31.02 -2.22
C PHE A 134 -32.62 -31.01 -1.40
N TYR A 135 -32.81 -30.05 -0.50
CA TYR A 135 -34.03 -29.97 0.33
C TYR A 135 -35.30 -29.67 -0.47
N SER A 136 -35.20 -28.95 -1.59
CA SER A 136 -36.35 -28.64 -2.46
C SER A 136 -36.73 -29.79 -3.42
N SER A 137 -35.88 -30.81 -3.57
CA SER A 137 -36.19 -32.03 -4.33
C SER A 137 -36.78 -33.18 -3.51
N LEU A 138 -36.86 -33.01 -2.18
CA LEU A 138 -37.32 -34.02 -1.21
C LEU A 138 -38.72 -33.73 -0.63
N ASN A 139 -39.37 -32.63 -1.04
CA ASN A 139 -40.78 -32.30 -0.82
C ASN A 139 -41.50 -32.26 -2.17
#